data_AF-A0A1G2QPZ4-F1
#
_entry.id   AF-A0A1G2QPZ4-F1
#
_cell.length_a   1.000
_cell.length_b   1.000
_cell.length_c   1.000
_cell.angle_alpha   90.00
_cell.angle_beta   90.00
_cell.angle_gamma   90.00
#
_symmetry.space_group_name_H-M   'P 1'
#
loop_
_entity.id
_entity.type
_entity.pdbx_description
1 polymer ?
#
loop_
_entity_poly.entity_id
_entity_poly.type
_entity_poly.pdbx_seq_one_letter_code
_entity_poly.pdbx_strand_id
1 'polypeptide(L)'
;MKQPLIRTIYLYLFTLIGLVLITIGSVNLINLGLKRFIFTKADQELNYNLKPSFPMTIDGRAATEEDFISAVEKCQEKCDLTSEQKQQIASWLKDYKIWQEQEKQFDYLAQQRQREFSLALALIIVGLPLYLYHWSTIKRETKD
;
A
#
# COMPACT_ATOMS: atom_id res chain seq x y z
N MET A 1 -38.25 13.98 28.19
CA MET A 1 -37.20 12.94 28.07
C MET A 1 -36.15 13.18 29.15
N LYS A 2 -35.83 12.18 29.96
CA LYS A 2 -35.22 12.39 31.28
C LYS A 2 -33.77 12.93 31.29
N GLN A 3 -33.05 13.07 30.17
CA GLN A 3 -31.76 13.79 30.09
C GLN A 3 -31.49 14.42 28.70
N PRO A 4 -31.92 15.67 28.44
CA PRO A 4 -31.73 16.32 27.13
C PRO A 4 -30.26 16.58 26.79
N LEU A 5 -29.44 16.88 27.81
CA LEU A 5 -28.01 17.16 27.66
C LEU A 5 -27.22 15.98 27.07
N ILE A 6 -27.46 14.75 27.56
CA ILE A 6 -26.79 13.54 27.06
C ILE A 6 -27.09 13.35 25.57
N ARG A 7 -28.35 13.53 25.17
CA ARG A 7 -28.77 13.37 23.78
C ARG A 7 -28.09 14.39 22.87
N THR A 8 -28.04 15.66 23.30
CA THR A 8 -27.36 16.71 22.54
C THR A 8 -25.88 16.36 22.37
N ILE A 9 -25.18 16.01 23.45
CA ILE A 9 -23.76 15.61 23.38
C ILE A 9 -23.55 14.45 22.41
N TYR A 10 -24.39 13.41 22.49
CA TYR A 10 -24.35 12.27 21.56
C TYR A 10 -24.49 12.71 20.10
N LEU A 11 -25.49 13.53 19.77
CA LEU A 11 -25.74 13.95 18.39
C LEU A 11 -24.58 14.75 17.81
N TYR A 12 -24.02 15.68 18.57
CA TYR A 12 -22.87 16.48 18.13
C TYR A 12 -21.59 15.63 18.00
N LEU A 13 -21.35 14.70 18.92
CA LEU A 13 -20.21 13.79 18.86
C LEU A 13 -20.24 12.95 17.59
N PHE A 14 -21.37 12.32 17.28
CA PHE A 14 -21.49 11.47 16.09
C PHE A 14 -21.49 12.27 14.79
N THR A 15 -22.03 13.50 14.79
CA THR A 15 -21.89 14.43 13.67
C THR A 15 -20.42 14.75 13.41
N LEU A 16 -19.66 15.06 14.47
CA LEU A 16 -18.23 15.35 14.37
C LEU A 16 -17.45 14.15 13.84
N ILE A 17 -17.72 12.94 14.36
CA ILE A 17 -17.08 11.71 13.89
C ILE A 17 -17.38 11.49 12.40
N GLY A 18 -18.63 11.61 11.97
CA GLY A 18 -19.02 11.47 10.57
C GLY A 18 -18.28 12.46 9.66
N LEU A 19 -18.19 13.72 10.09
CA LEU A 19 -17.48 14.76 9.35
C LEU A 19 -15.97 14.46 9.24
N VAL A 20 -15.34 13.97 10.30
CA VAL A 20 -13.92 13.57 10.30
C VAL A 20 -13.68 12.44 9.31
N LEU A 21 -14.53 11.40 9.30
CA LEU A 21 -14.42 10.29 8.36
C LEU A 21 -14.52 10.76 6.90
N ILE A 22 -15.50 11.60 6.59
CA ILE A 22 -15.67 12.18 5.23
C ILE A 22 -14.44 12.99 4.84
N THR A 23 -13.90 13.80 5.77
CA THR A 23 -12.74 14.66 5.51
C THR A 23 -11.50 13.82 5.20
N ILE A 24 -11.19 12.81 6.03
CA ILE A 24 -10.05 11.92 5.81
C ILE A 24 -10.20 11.17 4.48
N GLY A 25 -11.37 10.60 4.20
CA GLY A 25 -11.62 9.90 2.94
C GLY A 25 -11.45 10.82 1.72
N SER A 26 -11.94 12.06 1.81
CA SER A 26 -11.82 13.05 0.73
C SER A 26 -10.36 13.45 0.48
N VAL A 27 -9.57 13.69 1.54
CA VAL A 27 -8.14 14.00 1.44
C VAL A 27 -7.38 12.85 0.77
N ASN A 28 -7.67 11.60 1.13
CA ASN A 28 -7.03 10.43 0.51
C ASN A 28 -7.36 10.31 -0.98
N LEU A 29 -8.62 10.56 -1.39
CA LEU A 29 -8.97 10.57 -2.81
C LEU A 29 -8.24 11.67 -3.60
N ILE A 30 -8.14 12.86 -3.02
CA ILE A 30 -7.39 13.97 -3.63
C ILE A 30 -5.92 13.60 -3.75
N ASN A 31 -5.31 13.07 -2.69
CA ASN A 31 -3.92 12.61 -2.69
C ASN A 31 -3.66 11.57 -3.79
N LEU A 32 -4.53 10.56 -3.91
CA LEU A 32 -4.47 9.55 -4.96
C LEU A 32 -4.56 10.17 -6.37
N GLY A 33 -5.46 11.14 -6.56
CA GLY A 33 -5.60 11.88 -7.81
C GLY A 33 -4.33 12.67 -8.15
N LEU A 34 -3.77 13.39 -7.19
CA LEU A 34 -2.54 14.14 -7.35
C LEU A 34 -1.37 13.23 -7.74
N LYS A 35 -1.19 12.10 -7.06
CA LYS A 35 -0.17 11.10 -7.40
C LYS A 35 -0.36 10.51 -8.78
N ARG A 36 -1.61 10.30 -9.22
CA ARG A 36 -1.90 9.73 -10.53
C ARG A 36 -1.69 10.70 -11.69
N PHE A 37 -2.08 11.97 -11.52
CA PHE A 37 -2.17 12.92 -12.63
C PHE A 37 -1.08 14.01 -12.61
N ILE A 38 -0.56 14.37 -11.44
CA ILE A 38 0.43 15.45 -11.28
C ILE A 38 1.80 14.88 -10.89
N PHE A 39 1.84 14.02 -9.87
CA PHE A 39 3.08 13.45 -9.33
C PHE A 39 3.23 11.98 -9.71
N THR A 40 3.29 11.69 -11.02
CA THR A 40 3.31 10.32 -11.57
C THR A 40 4.45 9.43 -11.07
N LYS A 41 5.50 10.01 -10.46
CA LYS A 41 6.64 9.30 -9.88
C LYS A 41 6.58 9.13 -8.36
N ALA A 42 5.59 9.70 -7.67
CA ALA A 42 5.54 9.72 -6.20
C ALA A 42 5.43 8.33 -5.55
N ASP A 43 4.92 7.33 -6.28
CA ASP A 43 4.78 5.97 -5.78
C ASP A 43 5.85 5.00 -6.33
N GLN A 44 6.86 5.47 -7.08
CA GLN A 44 7.88 4.59 -7.70
C GLN A 44 8.71 3.78 -6.68
N GLU A 45 8.87 4.29 -5.46
CA GLU A 45 9.63 3.63 -4.39
C GLU A 45 9.06 2.26 -4.02
N LEU A 46 7.76 2.05 -4.18
CA LEU A 46 7.09 0.79 -3.82
C LEU A 46 7.49 -0.37 -4.71
N ASN A 47 7.85 -0.10 -5.97
CA ASN A 47 8.40 -1.12 -6.87
C ASN A 47 9.79 -1.61 -6.40
N TYR A 48 10.57 -0.77 -5.72
CA TYR A 48 11.93 -1.12 -5.33
C TYR A 48 11.98 -2.12 -4.17
N ASN A 49 10.96 -2.12 -3.30
CA ASN A 49 10.93 -2.93 -2.08
C ASN A 49 10.56 -4.40 -2.30
N LEU A 50 10.12 -4.78 -3.51
CA LEU A 50 9.74 -6.15 -3.86
C LEU A 50 10.84 -6.90 -4.60
N LYS A 51 11.97 -6.25 -4.87
CA LYS A 51 13.11 -6.86 -5.54
C LYS A 51 13.82 -7.85 -4.59
N PRO A 52 14.13 -9.08 -5.04
CA PRO A 52 14.97 -10.00 -4.31
C PRO A 52 16.27 -9.30 -3.91
N SER A 53 16.62 -9.40 -2.64
CA SER A 53 17.89 -8.86 -2.18
C SER A 53 19.04 -9.62 -2.83
N PHE A 54 19.94 -8.89 -3.46
CA PHE A 54 21.24 -9.40 -3.90
C PHE A 54 22.33 -8.62 -3.16
N PRO A 55 23.51 -9.23 -2.95
CA PRO A 55 24.60 -8.52 -2.30
C PRO A 55 25.00 -7.30 -3.12
N MET A 56 25.05 -6.13 -2.49
CA MET A 56 25.48 -4.88 -3.13
C MET A 56 26.95 -4.90 -3.57
N THR A 57 27.72 -5.86 -3.06
CA THR A 57 29.14 -6.04 -3.37
C THR A 57 29.51 -7.50 -3.54
N ILE A 58 30.35 -7.80 -4.53
CA ILE A 58 30.96 -9.11 -4.75
C ILE A 58 32.47 -8.86 -4.87
N ASP A 59 33.30 -9.61 -4.15
CA ASP A 59 34.76 -9.45 -4.17
C ASP A 59 35.24 -8.01 -3.94
N GLY A 60 34.54 -7.25 -3.07
CA GLY A 60 34.90 -5.88 -2.71
C GLY A 60 34.58 -4.81 -3.77
N ARG A 61 33.97 -5.16 -4.90
CA ARG A 61 33.45 -4.21 -5.89
C ARG A 61 31.93 -4.08 -5.79
N ALA A 62 31.40 -2.89 -6.12
CA ALA A 62 29.97 -2.71 -6.34
C ALA A 62 29.51 -3.70 -7.41
N ALA A 63 28.49 -4.49 -7.07
CA ALA A 63 27.96 -5.52 -7.94
C ALA A 63 26.61 -5.07 -8.48
N THR A 64 26.45 -5.14 -9.80
CA THR A 64 25.13 -5.11 -10.41
C THR A 64 24.42 -6.44 -10.16
N GLU A 65 23.11 -6.46 -10.37
CA GLU A 65 22.33 -7.69 -10.35
C GLU A 65 22.85 -8.72 -11.36
N GLU A 66 23.23 -8.26 -12.56
CA GLU A 66 23.84 -9.09 -13.61
C GLU A 66 25.19 -9.68 -13.16
N ASP A 67 26.01 -8.88 -12.46
CA ASP A 67 27.25 -9.37 -11.86
C ASP A 67 26.98 -10.52 -10.89
N PHE A 68 25.95 -10.39 -10.04
CA PHE A 68 25.60 -11.41 -9.06
C PHE A 68 25.10 -12.70 -9.71
N ILE A 69 24.15 -12.61 -10.64
CA ILE A 69 23.65 -13.78 -11.36
C ILE A 69 24.79 -14.50 -12.08
N SER A 70 25.65 -13.75 -12.78
CA SER A 70 26.78 -14.33 -13.50
C SER A 70 27.81 -15.00 -12.56
N ALA A 71 28.02 -14.46 -11.36
CA ALA A 71 28.92 -15.04 -10.36
C ALA A 71 28.34 -16.33 -9.78
N VAL A 72 27.04 -16.34 -9.48
CA VAL A 72 26.34 -17.53 -8.97
C VAL A 72 26.33 -18.65 -10.00
N GLU A 73 26.02 -18.35 -11.27
CA GLU A 73 26.05 -19.34 -12.37
C GLU A 73 27.46 -19.93 -12.57
N LYS A 74 28.51 -19.09 -12.58
CA LYS A 74 29.90 -19.56 -12.67
C LYS A 74 30.30 -20.43 -11.48
N CYS A 75 29.85 -20.06 -10.27
CA CYS A 75 30.20 -20.77 -9.06
C CYS A 75 29.50 -22.14 -8.97
N GLN A 76 28.29 -22.28 -9.50
CA GLN A 76 27.58 -23.56 -9.57
C GLN A 76 28.43 -24.66 -10.25
N GLU A 77 29.22 -24.29 -11.27
CA GLU A 77 30.09 -25.22 -12.00
C GLU A 77 31.52 -25.30 -11.44
N LYS A 78 32.09 -24.16 -11.03
CA LYS A 78 33.54 -24.04 -10.72
C LYS A 78 33.89 -24.05 -9.24
N CYS A 79 32.93 -23.82 -8.35
CA CYS A 79 33.18 -23.82 -6.91
C CYS A 79 33.05 -25.22 -6.31
N ASP A 80 33.80 -25.45 -5.24
CA ASP A 80 33.74 -26.71 -4.49
C ASP A 80 32.52 -26.71 -3.55
N LEU A 81 31.36 -26.98 -4.14
CA LEU A 81 30.05 -26.95 -3.48
C LEU A 81 29.51 -28.36 -3.24
N THR A 82 28.83 -28.55 -2.11
CA THR A 82 28.08 -29.77 -1.83
C THR A 82 26.90 -29.94 -2.80
N SER A 83 26.40 -31.16 -2.96
CA SER A 83 25.21 -31.44 -3.77
C SER A 83 23.98 -30.66 -3.31
N GLU A 84 23.82 -30.49 -2.00
CA GLU A 84 22.74 -29.68 -1.41
C GLU A 84 22.88 -28.20 -1.78
N GLN A 85 24.09 -27.63 -1.68
CA GLN A 85 24.34 -26.23 -2.06
C GLN A 85 24.07 -25.99 -3.55
N LYS A 86 24.47 -26.92 -4.42
CA LYS A 86 24.17 -26.85 -5.86
C LYS A 86 22.67 -26.87 -6.13
N GLN A 87 21.91 -27.70 -5.38
CA GLN A 87 20.46 -27.76 -5.50
C GLN A 87 19.79 -26.46 -5.02
N GLN A 88 20.27 -25.88 -3.92
CA GLN A 88 19.76 -24.60 -3.40
C GLN A 88 20.00 -23.46 -4.40
N ILE A 89 21.20 -23.37 -4.99
CA ILE A 89 21.51 -22.38 -6.04
C ILE A 89 20.60 -22.56 -7.25
N ALA A 90 20.42 -23.80 -7.72
CA ALA A 90 19.55 -24.08 -8.87
C ALA A 90 18.08 -23.71 -8.58
N SER A 91 17.59 -23.99 -7.37
CA SER A 91 16.25 -23.57 -6.94
C SER A 91 16.13 -22.05 -6.91
N TRP A 92 17.11 -21.38 -6.30
CA TRP A 92 17.11 -19.93 -6.19
C TRP A 92 17.15 -19.24 -7.57
N LEU A 93 18.01 -19.69 -8.49
CA LEU A 93 18.06 -19.16 -9.87
C LEU A 93 16.74 -19.34 -10.61
N LYS A 94 16.05 -20.46 -10.37
CA LYS A 94 14.72 -20.72 -10.94
C LYS A 94 13.68 -19.75 -10.35
N ASP A 95 13.64 -19.62 -9.03
CA ASP A 95 12.69 -18.73 -8.34
C ASP A 95 12.92 -17.26 -8.72
N TYR A 96 14.19 -16.87 -8.88
CA TYR A 96 14.58 -15.55 -9.32
C TYR A 96 14.11 -15.25 -10.76
N LYS A 97 14.25 -16.20 -11.71
CA LYS A 97 13.69 -16.05 -13.07
C LYS A 97 12.16 -15.96 -13.06
N ILE A 98 11.50 -16.77 -12.24
CA ILE A 98 10.04 -16.69 -12.05
C ILE A 98 9.65 -15.30 -11.53
N TRP A 99 10.39 -14.76 -10.55
CA TRP A 99 10.16 -13.41 -10.06
C TRP A 99 10.34 -12.34 -11.15
N GLN A 100 11.42 -12.40 -11.95
CA GLN A 100 11.65 -11.46 -13.06
C GLN A 100 10.53 -11.49 -14.11
N GLU A 101 10.00 -12.68 -14.41
CA GLU A 101 8.88 -12.85 -15.34
C GLU A 101 7.56 -12.33 -14.73
N GLN A 102 7.36 -12.53 -13.43
CA GLN A 102 6.17 -12.10 -12.70
C GLN A 102 6.15 -10.60 -12.39
N GLU A 103 7.30 -9.96 -12.17
CA GLU A 103 7.41 -8.51 -11.93
C GLU A 103 6.75 -7.71 -13.07
N LYS A 104 6.88 -8.18 -14.31
CA LYS A 104 6.25 -7.56 -15.49
C LYS A 104 4.73 -7.70 -15.52
N GLN A 105 4.18 -8.66 -14.77
CA GLN A 105 2.73 -8.93 -14.73
C GLN A 105 2.04 -8.27 -13.54
N PHE A 106 2.73 -8.07 -12.42
CA PHE A 106 2.13 -7.47 -11.23
C PHE A 106 2.32 -5.96 -11.18
N ASP A 107 1.26 -5.20 -11.49
CA ASP A 107 1.20 -3.76 -11.21
C ASP A 107 0.94 -3.54 -9.71
N TYR A 108 1.99 -3.65 -8.90
CA TYR A 108 1.95 -3.40 -7.45
C TYR A 108 1.43 -1.99 -7.12
N LEU A 109 1.74 -1.01 -7.99
CA LEU A 109 1.24 0.35 -7.85
C LEU A 109 -0.27 0.42 -8.05
N ALA A 110 -0.82 -0.30 -9.02
CA ALA A 110 -2.28 -0.40 -9.17
C ALA A 110 -2.94 -1.06 -7.96
N GLN A 111 -2.38 -2.14 -7.42
CA GLN A 111 -2.93 -2.82 -6.24
C GLN A 111 -2.95 -1.90 -5.02
N GLN A 112 -1.85 -1.19 -4.77
CA GLN A 112 -1.78 -0.24 -3.66
C GLN A 112 -2.77 0.92 -3.83
N ARG A 113 -2.86 1.48 -5.04
CA ARG A 113 -3.81 2.55 -5.36
C ARG A 113 -5.26 2.09 -5.18
N GLN A 114 -5.57 0.85 -5.56
CA GLN A 114 -6.89 0.24 -5.32
C GLN A 114 -7.19 0.12 -3.82
N ARG A 115 -6.20 -0.26 -3.00
CA ARG A 115 -6.35 -0.32 -1.54
C ARG A 115 -6.58 1.07 -0.94
N GLU A 116 -5.79 2.07 -1.32
CA GLU A 116 -5.95 3.46 -0.85
C GLU A 116 -7.35 3.99 -1.23
N PHE A 117 -7.76 3.75 -2.48
CA PHE A 117 -9.08 4.12 -2.98
C PHE A 117 -10.22 3.41 -2.21
N SER A 118 -10.10 2.11 -1.99
CA SER A 118 -11.09 1.30 -1.26
C SER A 118 -11.28 1.82 0.16
N LEU A 119 -10.18 2.11 0.87
CA LEU A 119 -10.24 2.68 2.23
C LEU A 119 -10.87 4.07 2.22
N ALA A 120 -10.49 4.93 1.28
CA ALA A 120 -11.03 6.27 1.17
C ALA A 120 -12.55 6.25 0.91
N LEU A 121 -13.02 5.37 0.02
CA LEU A 121 -14.44 5.16 -0.23
C LEU A 121 -15.17 4.63 0.99
N ALA A 122 -14.60 3.65 1.70
CA ALA A 122 -15.23 3.11 2.91
C ALA A 122 -15.46 4.20 3.96
N LEU A 123 -14.48 5.09 4.17
CA LEU A 123 -14.61 6.22 5.10
C LEU A 123 -15.74 7.17 4.70
N ILE A 124 -15.87 7.49 3.41
CA ILE A 124 -16.92 8.38 2.91
C ILE A 124 -18.29 7.70 2.99
N ILE A 125 -18.40 6.44 2.55
CA ILE A 125 -19.66 5.67 2.53
C ILE A 125 -20.22 5.51 3.95
N VAL A 126 -19.37 5.34 4.96
CA VAL A 126 -19.79 5.25 6.36
C VAL A 126 -19.99 6.63 6.99
N GLY A 127 -19.06 7.56 6.75
CA GLY A 127 -19.08 8.90 7.34
C GLY A 127 -20.25 9.75 6.86
N LEU A 128 -20.60 9.67 5.57
CA LEU A 128 -21.65 10.46 4.94
C LEU A 128 -23.05 10.22 5.56
N PRO A 129 -23.58 8.99 5.63
CA PRO A 129 -24.87 8.75 6.26
C PRO A 129 -24.83 9.08 7.76
N LEU A 130 -23.71 8.81 8.44
CA LEU A 130 -23.56 9.14 9.86
C LEU A 130 -23.69 10.65 10.10
N TYR A 131 -22.97 11.46 9.34
CA TYR A 131 -23.03 12.92 9.38
C TYR A 131 -24.43 13.43 9.02
N LEU A 132 -24.98 13.02 7.87
CA LEU A 132 -26.26 13.53 7.37
C LEU A 132 -27.42 13.21 8.31
N TYR A 133 -27.45 12.00 8.88
CA TYR A 133 -28.49 11.60 9.82
C TYR A 133 -28.46 12.43 11.11
N HIS A 134 -27.27 12.56 11.73
CA HIS A 134 -27.16 13.28 13.00
C HIS A 134 -27.34 14.78 12.81
N TRP A 135 -26.77 15.35 11.75
CA TRP A 135 -26.93 16.76 11.41
C TRP A 135 -28.38 17.15 11.10
N SER A 136 -29.08 16.34 10.30
CA SER A 136 -30.49 16.59 10.00
C SER A 136 -31.38 16.53 11.24
N THR A 137 -31.06 15.64 12.19
CA THR A 137 -31.76 15.56 13.48
C THR A 137 -31.53 16.81 14.32
N ILE A 138 -30.28 17.25 14.47
CA ILE A 138 -29.95 18.51 15.18
C ILE A 138 -30.71 19.68 14.56
N LYS A 139 -30.65 19.82 13.22
CA LYS A 139 -31.29 20.94 12.51
C LYS A 139 -32.80 20.98 12.68
N ARG A 140 -33.45 19.82 12.81
CA ARG A 140 -34.89 19.74 13.10
C ARG A 140 -35.20 20.18 14.52
N GLU A 141 -34.36 19.83 15.48
CA GLU A 141 -34.54 20.17 16.90
C GLU A 141 -34.20 21.62 17.25
N THR A 142 -33.36 22.28 16.45
CA THR A 142 -32.99 23.69 16.64
C THR A 142 -33.89 24.67 15.87
N LYS A 143 -34.83 24.17 15.05
CA LYS A 143 -35.72 25.00 14.22
C LYS A 143 -37.08 25.27 14.88
N ASP A 144 -37.33 24.69 16.05
CA ASP A 144 -38.44 25.00 16.95
C ASP A 144 -37.95 25.96 18.04
#